data_AF-A0A536B988-F1
#
_entry.id   AF-A0A536B988-F1
#
_cell.length_a   1.000
_cell.length_b   1.000
_cell.length_c   1.000
_cell.angle_alpha   90.00
_cell.angle_beta   90.00
_cell.angle_gamma   90.00
#
_symmetry.space_group_name_H-M   'P 1'
#
loop_
_entity.id
_entity.type
_entity.pdbx_description
1 polymer ?
#
loop_
_entity_poly.entity_id
_entity_poly.type
_entity_poly.pdbx_seq_one_letter_code
_entity_poly.pdbx_strand_id
1 'polypeptide(L)'
;MLVLLLLAVSCAPRPTTQLPVTCGATTGGHAGAETQLRFVEASDTEIVLTFGASSASNVFDVPAFELTPLEGAGSPRAYRLKVSGSSTLNPDGTASYRGLKGLEPGGRTVRAIDLIDEAARVVTFTVALERDVCPFVAAKVYQYGKSPRAQIALTFGGASALTIETISDAVGGAPIGTPVQGSGAGYEPSSNIRITIGGRLVWDTTANADGTFDSGFWIPDREPGLYTVTATDGHGHVGTTTLRVMAQRTKK
;
A
#
# COMPACT_ATOMS: atom_id res chain seq x y z
N MET A 1 14.20 51.37 -15.70
CA MET A 1 13.92 49.96 -16.06
C MET A 1 12.92 49.41 -15.07
N LEU A 2 11.68 49.20 -15.50
CA LEU A 2 10.61 48.62 -14.69
C LEU A 2 10.68 47.09 -14.88
N VAL A 3 11.03 46.35 -13.82
CA VAL A 3 11.07 44.88 -13.85
C VAL A 3 9.66 44.37 -13.55
N LEU A 4 9.02 43.80 -14.58
CA LEU A 4 7.72 43.15 -14.49
C LEU A 4 7.91 41.76 -13.85
N LEU A 5 7.50 41.59 -12.59
CA LEU A 5 7.45 40.28 -11.95
C LEU A 5 6.25 39.51 -12.51
N LEU A 6 6.50 38.54 -13.39
CA LEU A 6 5.52 37.53 -13.80
C LEU A 6 5.37 36.51 -12.66
N LEU A 7 4.29 36.62 -11.89
CA LEU A 7 3.84 35.57 -10.98
C LEU A 7 3.30 34.40 -11.83
N ALA A 8 4.14 33.39 -12.04
CA ALA A 8 3.70 32.12 -12.60
C ALA A 8 2.87 31.38 -11.54
N VAL A 9 1.54 31.49 -11.63
CA VAL A 9 0.61 30.65 -10.88
C VAL A 9 0.72 29.24 -11.48
N SER A 10 1.51 28.37 -10.86
CA SER A 10 1.50 26.94 -11.23
C SER A 10 0.20 26.33 -10.73
N CYS A 11 -0.82 26.30 -11.57
CA CYS A 11 -1.95 25.39 -11.36
C CYS A 11 -1.39 23.97 -11.43
N ALA A 12 -1.34 23.28 -10.29
CA ALA A 12 -1.11 21.84 -10.29
C ALA A 12 -2.21 21.18 -11.16
N PRO A 13 -1.86 20.25 -12.06
CA PRO A 13 -2.85 19.55 -12.87
C PRO A 13 -3.87 18.89 -11.93
N ARG A 14 -5.17 19.13 -12.20
CA ARG A 14 -6.25 18.42 -11.52
C ARG A 14 -6.26 16.97 -12.02
N PRO A 15 -6.42 15.96 -11.15
CA PRO A 15 -6.61 14.58 -11.57
C PRO A 15 -7.78 14.49 -12.53
N THR A 16 -7.51 14.09 -13.78
CA THR A 16 -8.50 14.05 -14.87
C THR A 16 -9.36 12.79 -14.86
N THR A 17 -9.04 11.82 -14.00
CA THR A 17 -9.70 10.52 -13.91
C THR A 17 -9.85 10.19 -12.43
N GLN A 18 -11.06 10.38 -11.87
CA GLN A 18 -11.34 9.91 -10.51
C GLN A 18 -11.22 8.38 -10.50
N LEU A 19 -10.40 7.85 -9.58
CA LEU A 19 -10.34 6.41 -9.33
C LEU A 19 -11.76 5.85 -9.07
N PRO A 20 -12.11 4.68 -9.62
CA PRO A 20 -13.46 4.15 -9.50
C PRO A 20 -13.76 3.79 -8.03
N VAL A 21 -14.55 4.64 -7.35
CA VAL A 21 -14.92 4.42 -5.95
C VAL A 21 -16.17 3.55 -5.84
N THR A 22 -16.16 2.59 -4.91
CA THR A 22 -17.29 1.67 -4.69
C THR A 22 -17.76 1.79 -3.25
N CYS A 23 -18.99 2.28 -3.06
CA CYS A 23 -19.58 2.42 -1.73
C CYS A 23 -20.24 1.12 -1.21
N GLY A 24 -20.50 0.17 -2.11
CA GLY A 24 -21.15 -1.11 -1.80
C GLY A 24 -20.16 -2.22 -1.45
N ALA A 25 -20.71 -3.41 -1.25
CA ALA A 25 -19.90 -4.60 -1.06
C ALA A 25 -18.99 -4.83 -2.27
N THR A 26 -17.71 -5.10 -2.02
CA THR A 26 -16.71 -5.38 -3.05
C THR A 26 -16.04 -6.71 -2.75
N THR A 27 -15.95 -7.58 -3.74
CA THR A 27 -15.29 -8.89 -3.63
C THR A 27 -14.19 -9.03 -4.66
N GLY A 28 -13.17 -9.82 -4.36
CA GLY A 28 -12.11 -10.13 -5.32
C GLY A 28 -11.20 -11.25 -4.84
N GLY A 29 -10.10 -11.46 -5.56
CA GLY A 29 -9.13 -12.52 -5.29
C GLY A 29 -9.59 -13.90 -5.77
N HIS A 30 -8.78 -14.91 -5.47
CA HIS A 30 -8.98 -16.28 -5.92
C HIS A 30 -9.41 -17.20 -4.77
N ALA A 31 -10.56 -17.87 -4.92
CA ALA A 31 -11.04 -18.84 -3.95
C ALA A 31 -10.06 -20.02 -3.82
N GLY A 32 -9.65 -20.34 -2.59
CA GLY A 32 -8.68 -21.42 -2.32
C GLY A 32 -7.21 -21.02 -2.44
N ALA A 33 -6.90 -19.76 -2.78
CA ALA A 33 -5.55 -19.25 -2.57
C ALA A 33 -5.21 -19.24 -1.08
N GLU A 34 -4.03 -19.75 -0.73
CA GLU A 34 -3.59 -19.79 0.66
C GLU A 34 -2.37 -18.89 0.89
N THR A 35 -2.53 -17.92 1.79
CA THR A 35 -1.51 -16.91 2.04
C THR A 35 -1.28 -16.68 3.53
N GLN A 36 -0.19 -15.99 3.82
CA GLN A 36 0.17 -15.54 5.16
C GLN A 36 0.22 -14.02 5.16
N LEU A 37 -0.53 -13.39 6.06
CA LEU A 37 -0.42 -11.96 6.29
C LEU A 37 1.00 -11.65 6.77
N ARG A 38 1.63 -10.65 6.15
CA ARG A 38 2.99 -10.19 6.47
C ARG A 38 2.99 -8.79 7.05
N PHE A 39 2.27 -7.87 6.39
CA PHE A 39 2.26 -6.46 6.74
C PHE A 39 0.86 -5.89 6.61
N VAL A 40 0.55 -4.92 7.47
CA VAL A 40 -0.59 -4.01 7.36
C VAL A 40 0.00 -2.63 7.49
N GLU A 41 -0.07 -1.86 6.42
CA GLU A 41 0.36 -0.46 6.38
C GLU A 41 -0.90 0.40 6.29
N ALA A 42 -0.98 1.46 7.11
CA ALA A 42 -2.12 2.34 7.14
C ALA A 42 -1.67 3.79 7.34
N SER A 43 -2.25 4.69 6.55
CA SER A 43 -2.09 6.15 6.64
C SER A 43 -3.46 6.81 6.72
N ASP A 44 -3.53 8.15 6.66
CA ASP A 44 -4.81 8.86 6.64
C ASP A 44 -5.69 8.39 5.47
N THR A 45 -5.11 8.12 4.30
CA THR A 45 -5.87 7.91 3.05
C THR A 45 -5.62 6.55 2.40
N GLU A 46 -4.87 5.66 3.03
CA GLU A 46 -4.61 4.32 2.48
C GLU A 46 -4.55 3.25 3.58
N ILE A 47 -4.91 2.03 3.19
CA ILE A 47 -4.66 0.80 3.94
C ILE A 47 -4.17 -0.24 2.93
N VAL A 48 -3.03 -0.88 3.20
CA VAL A 48 -2.48 -1.94 2.35
C VAL A 48 -2.17 -3.17 3.20
N LEU A 49 -2.80 -4.29 2.85
CA LEU A 49 -2.48 -5.60 3.40
C LEU A 49 -1.55 -6.31 2.43
N THR A 50 -0.39 -6.75 2.91
CA THR A 50 0.57 -7.52 2.12
C THR A 50 0.63 -8.96 2.63
N PHE A 51 0.53 -9.90 1.70
CA PHE A 51 0.52 -11.33 1.94
C PHE A 51 1.71 -12.00 1.24
N GLY A 52 2.21 -13.07 1.85
CA GLY A 52 3.21 -13.96 1.24
C GLY A 52 2.68 -15.38 1.07
N ALA A 53 3.39 -16.19 0.30
CA ALA A 53 3.02 -17.59 0.09
C ALA A 53 3.01 -18.39 1.40
N SER A 54 2.08 -19.35 1.46
CA SER A 54 2.00 -20.36 2.50
C SER A 54 2.64 -21.66 2.03
N SER A 55 3.50 -22.28 2.84
CA SER A 55 4.05 -23.61 2.53
C SER A 55 3.02 -24.75 2.67
N ALA A 56 1.80 -24.46 3.11
CA ALA A 56 0.73 -25.43 3.22
C ALA A 56 0.00 -25.69 1.89
N SER A 57 0.23 -24.88 0.86
CA SER A 57 -0.44 -24.99 -0.44
C SER A 57 0.45 -24.49 -1.58
N ASN A 58 0.21 -25.01 -2.78
CA ASN A 58 0.84 -24.54 -4.01
C ASN A 58 0.00 -23.49 -4.74
N VAL A 59 -1.16 -23.11 -4.19
CA VAL A 59 -2.05 -22.11 -4.79
C VAL A 59 -1.76 -20.76 -4.15
N PHE A 60 -0.94 -19.96 -4.83
CA PHE A 60 -0.66 -18.59 -4.45
C PHE A 60 -1.30 -17.62 -5.43
N ASP A 61 -2.11 -16.71 -4.90
CA ASP A 61 -2.71 -15.59 -5.61
C ASP A 61 -3.14 -14.55 -4.56
N VAL A 62 -3.78 -13.46 -4.98
CA VAL A 62 -4.57 -12.61 -4.09
C VAL A 62 -5.60 -13.48 -3.36
N PRO A 63 -5.57 -13.54 -2.02
CA PRO A 63 -6.55 -14.32 -1.27
C PRO A 63 -7.96 -13.76 -1.49
N ALA A 64 -8.96 -14.64 -1.55
CA ALA A 64 -10.34 -14.22 -1.71
C ALA A 64 -10.75 -13.25 -0.58
N PHE A 65 -11.29 -12.09 -0.95
CA PHE A 65 -11.69 -11.06 0.00
C PHE A 65 -13.09 -10.53 -0.27
N GLU A 66 -13.70 -10.05 0.80
CA GLU A 66 -14.98 -9.35 0.79
C GLU A 66 -14.86 -8.12 1.69
N LEU A 67 -15.12 -6.95 1.10
CA LEU A 67 -15.23 -5.67 1.79
C LEU A 67 -16.71 -5.29 1.86
N THR A 68 -17.29 -5.32 3.05
CA THR A 68 -18.72 -5.06 3.26
C THR A 68 -18.90 -3.77 4.07
N PRO A 69 -19.73 -2.81 3.65
CA PRO A 69 -20.09 -1.67 4.47
C PRO A 69 -20.82 -2.13 5.74
N LEU A 70 -20.50 -1.55 6.89
CA LEU A 70 -21.13 -1.89 8.17
C LEU A 70 -22.41 -1.08 8.46
N GLU A 71 -22.67 -0.06 7.67
CA GLU A 71 -23.87 0.79 7.72
C GLU A 71 -24.54 0.84 6.33
N GLY A 72 -25.79 1.31 6.26
CA GLY A 72 -26.68 1.22 5.09
C GLY A 72 -26.18 1.89 3.78
N ALA A 73 -26.99 1.76 2.72
CA ALA A 73 -26.64 2.17 1.36
C ALA A 73 -26.21 3.65 1.25
N GLY A 74 -24.92 3.90 1.00
CA GLY A 74 -24.32 5.22 0.93
C GLY A 74 -22.81 5.14 1.15
N SER A 75 -22.14 6.26 1.38
CA SER A 75 -20.75 6.30 1.85
C SER A 75 -20.69 5.96 3.35
N PRO A 76 -20.19 4.79 3.75
CA PRO A 76 -20.25 4.34 5.14
C PRO A 76 -19.12 4.94 5.97
N ARG A 77 -19.30 4.94 7.30
CA ARG A 77 -18.24 5.29 8.27
C ARG A 77 -17.40 4.10 8.69
N ALA A 78 -17.75 2.90 8.26
CA ALA A 78 -16.98 1.71 8.54
C ALA A 78 -17.21 0.60 7.52
N TYR A 79 -16.17 -0.21 7.34
CA TYR A 79 -16.19 -1.43 6.54
C TYR A 79 -15.70 -2.62 7.35
N ARG A 80 -16.17 -3.81 6.97
CA ARG A 80 -15.57 -5.08 7.35
C ARG A 80 -14.84 -5.66 6.16
N LEU A 81 -13.55 -5.89 6.29
CA LEU A 81 -12.74 -6.61 5.31
C LEU A 81 -12.50 -8.03 5.80
N LYS A 82 -13.14 -9.00 5.17
CA LYS A 82 -12.89 -10.43 5.41
C LYS A 82 -11.97 -10.96 4.33
N VAL A 83 -10.88 -11.60 4.72
CA VAL A 83 -9.93 -12.23 3.78
C VAL A 83 -9.83 -13.72 4.11
N SER A 84 -10.28 -14.55 3.18
CA SER A 84 -10.33 -16.01 3.31
C SER A 84 -9.06 -16.67 2.77
N GLY A 85 -8.70 -17.83 3.31
CA GLY A 85 -7.46 -18.53 2.94
C GLY A 85 -6.20 -17.85 3.48
N SER A 86 -6.31 -17.01 4.51
CA SER A 86 -5.21 -16.20 5.04
C SER A 86 -4.98 -16.43 6.52
N SER A 87 -3.72 -16.37 6.96
CA SER A 87 -3.31 -16.62 8.35
C SER A 87 -2.28 -15.60 8.83
N THR A 88 -2.30 -15.26 10.11
CA THR A 88 -1.25 -14.48 10.80
C THR A 88 -0.09 -15.34 11.31
N LEU A 89 -0.21 -16.66 11.16
CA LEU A 89 0.78 -17.67 11.50
C LEU A 89 1.28 -18.40 10.25
N ASN A 90 2.57 -18.73 10.26
CA ASN A 90 3.16 -19.71 9.36
C ASN A 90 2.68 -21.14 9.74
N PRO A 91 2.73 -22.14 8.83
CA PRO A 91 2.37 -23.54 9.11
C PRO A 91 3.13 -24.19 10.27
N ASP A 92 4.32 -23.69 10.61
CA ASP A 92 5.10 -24.14 11.77
C ASP A 92 4.64 -23.51 13.10
N GLY A 93 3.58 -22.69 13.08
CA GLY A 93 3.02 -22.00 14.23
C GLY A 93 3.72 -20.69 14.61
N THR A 94 4.82 -20.32 13.94
CA THR A 94 5.49 -19.05 14.18
C THR A 94 4.69 -17.89 13.57
N ALA A 95 4.79 -16.69 14.15
CA ALA A 95 4.10 -15.51 13.64
C ALA A 95 4.59 -15.12 12.23
N SER A 96 3.66 -15.09 11.26
CA SER A 96 3.88 -14.54 9.92
C SER A 96 3.65 -13.02 9.90
N TYR A 97 2.71 -12.55 10.71
CA TYR A 97 2.41 -11.14 10.96
C TYR A 97 2.89 -10.75 12.36
N ARG A 98 3.68 -9.69 12.46
CA ARG A 98 4.22 -9.18 13.74
C ARG A 98 3.80 -7.75 14.05
N GLY A 99 2.90 -7.18 13.25
CA GLY A 99 2.37 -5.83 13.47
C GLY A 99 1.34 -5.78 14.60
N LEU A 100 0.83 -4.59 14.86
CA LEU A 100 -0.21 -4.36 15.86
C LEU A 100 -1.55 -4.89 15.37
N LYS A 101 -2.37 -5.42 16.29
CA LYS A 101 -3.75 -5.83 15.97
C LYS A 101 -4.66 -4.64 15.64
N GLY A 102 -4.35 -3.45 16.14
CA GLY A 102 -5.06 -2.21 15.82
C GLY A 102 -4.05 -1.13 15.42
N LEU A 103 -4.37 -0.39 14.36
CA LEU A 103 -3.59 0.77 13.90
C LEU A 103 -4.50 1.99 13.85
N GLU A 104 -4.05 3.09 14.45
CA GLU A 104 -4.72 4.39 14.41
C GLU A 104 -3.81 5.42 13.72
N PRO A 105 -3.95 5.65 12.40
CA PRO A 105 -3.04 6.53 11.67
C PRO A 105 -3.11 8.02 12.07
N GLY A 106 -4.11 8.41 12.89
CA GLY A 106 -4.28 9.80 13.37
C GLY A 106 -4.72 10.79 12.29
N GLY A 107 -5.32 10.29 11.21
CA GLY A 107 -5.76 11.06 10.05
C GLY A 107 -7.15 11.69 10.21
N ARG A 108 -7.66 12.30 9.13
CA ARG A 108 -9.02 12.85 9.01
C ARG A 108 -9.98 11.94 8.21
N THR A 109 -9.48 10.82 7.72
CA THR A 109 -10.23 9.88 6.87
C THR A 109 -10.21 8.50 7.48
N VAL A 110 -9.06 7.80 7.51
CA VAL A 110 -8.92 6.52 8.22
C VAL A 110 -8.68 6.81 9.70
N ARG A 111 -9.66 6.44 10.54
CA ARG A 111 -9.54 6.51 12.00
C ARG A 111 -8.74 5.34 12.53
N ALA A 112 -9.15 4.12 12.16
CA ALA A 112 -8.52 2.90 12.63
C ALA A 112 -8.68 1.73 11.65
N ILE A 113 -7.77 0.76 11.74
CA ILE A 113 -7.95 -0.60 11.22
C ILE A 113 -7.62 -1.62 12.32
N ASP A 114 -8.59 -2.48 12.61
CA ASP A 114 -8.50 -3.48 13.69
C ASP A 114 -8.68 -4.89 13.16
N LEU A 115 -7.71 -5.77 13.39
CA LEU A 115 -7.82 -7.21 13.21
C LEU A 115 -8.69 -7.79 14.32
N ILE A 116 -9.92 -8.19 13.97
CA ILE A 116 -10.95 -8.63 14.92
C ILE A 116 -11.14 -10.15 14.98
N ASP A 117 -10.73 -10.89 13.95
CA ASP A 117 -10.80 -12.35 13.91
C ASP A 117 -9.67 -12.92 13.02
N GLU A 118 -9.15 -14.08 13.40
CA GLU A 118 -8.10 -14.82 12.69
C GLU A 118 -8.35 -16.34 12.68
N ALA A 119 -9.58 -16.78 12.93
CA ALA A 119 -9.96 -18.18 12.99
C ALA A 119 -10.08 -18.84 11.60
N ALA A 120 -9.86 -20.16 11.56
CA ALA A 120 -10.13 -21.00 10.39
C ALA A 120 -9.54 -20.48 9.05
N ARG A 121 -8.36 -19.87 9.10
CA ARG A 121 -7.69 -19.24 7.94
C ARG A 121 -8.53 -18.12 7.31
N VAL A 122 -9.22 -17.37 8.14
CA VAL A 122 -9.91 -16.14 7.76
C VAL A 122 -9.38 -15.03 8.67
N VAL A 123 -8.80 -13.99 8.08
CA VAL A 123 -8.47 -12.77 8.81
C VAL A 123 -9.55 -11.73 8.52
N THR A 124 -10.13 -11.16 9.58
CA THR A 124 -11.19 -10.16 9.45
C THR A 124 -10.76 -8.88 10.10
N PHE A 125 -10.89 -7.78 9.36
CA PHE A 125 -10.59 -6.44 9.83
C PHE A 125 -11.86 -5.59 9.89
N THR A 126 -11.93 -4.68 10.86
CA THR A 126 -12.80 -3.52 10.79
C THR A 126 -11.98 -2.32 10.36
N VAL A 127 -12.46 -1.58 9.37
CA VAL A 127 -11.90 -0.30 8.93
C VAL A 127 -12.85 0.79 9.37
N ALA A 128 -12.40 1.65 10.27
CA ALA A 128 -13.16 2.75 10.82
C ALA A 128 -12.74 4.07 10.15
N LEU A 129 -13.72 4.86 9.75
CA LEU A 129 -13.54 6.13 9.06
C LEU A 129 -14.07 7.28 9.91
N GLU A 130 -13.43 8.44 9.80
CA GLU A 130 -13.90 9.66 10.47
C GLU A 130 -15.14 10.24 9.79
N ARG A 131 -15.26 10.01 8.49
CA ARG A 131 -16.30 10.55 7.62
C ARG A 131 -16.80 9.50 6.65
N ASP A 132 -17.98 9.76 6.11
CA ASP A 132 -18.59 9.00 5.03
C ASP A 132 -17.72 9.11 3.77
N VAL A 133 -17.01 8.03 3.43
CA VAL A 133 -16.20 7.98 2.20
C VAL A 133 -16.14 6.55 1.65
N CYS A 134 -16.13 6.45 0.32
CA CYS A 134 -16.04 5.17 -0.36
C CYS A 134 -14.58 4.90 -0.78
N PRO A 135 -14.05 3.70 -0.56
CA PRO A 135 -12.72 3.34 -1.01
C PRO A 135 -12.72 3.04 -2.51
N PHE A 136 -11.58 3.30 -3.13
CA PHE A 136 -11.12 2.53 -4.27
C PHE A 136 -10.42 1.27 -3.74
N VAL A 137 -10.68 0.12 -4.36
CA VAL A 137 -10.08 -1.17 -3.99
C VAL A 137 -9.27 -1.69 -5.16
N ALA A 138 -8.00 -1.98 -4.92
CA ALA A 138 -7.12 -2.65 -5.87
C ALA A 138 -6.48 -3.87 -5.21
N ALA A 139 -6.23 -4.90 -6.00
CA ALA A 139 -5.48 -6.06 -5.55
C ALA A 139 -4.59 -6.58 -6.67
N LYS A 140 -3.41 -7.09 -6.29
CA LYS A 140 -2.44 -7.62 -7.26
C LYS A 140 -1.50 -8.64 -6.65
N VAL A 141 -0.84 -9.38 -7.52
CA VAL A 141 0.36 -10.14 -7.19
C VAL A 141 1.60 -9.46 -7.75
N TYR A 142 2.73 -9.59 -7.06
CA TYR A 142 4.03 -9.17 -7.55
C TYR A 142 5.12 -10.08 -6.98
N GLN A 143 6.34 -9.96 -7.51
CA GLN A 143 7.47 -10.79 -7.10
C GLN A 143 8.49 -9.94 -6.34
N TYR A 144 8.79 -10.31 -5.09
CA TYR A 144 9.88 -9.72 -4.33
C TYR A 144 11.05 -10.70 -4.20
N GLY A 145 12.07 -10.52 -5.04
CA GLY A 145 13.16 -11.48 -5.17
C GLY A 145 12.64 -12.85 -5.60
N LYS A 146 12.78 -13.88 -4.74
CA LYS A 146 12.23 -15.23 -4.97
C LYS A 146 10.90 -15.48 -4.26
N SER A 147 10.39 -14.49 -3.53
CA SER A 147 9.17 -14.64 -2.75
C SER A 147 8.01 -13.91 -3.43
N PRO A 148 6.97 -14.62 -3.86
CA PRO A 148 5.79 -13.95 -4.39
C PRO A 148 5.06 -13.22 -3.26
N ARG A 149 4.38 -12.15 -3.64
CA ARG A 149 3.60 -11.26 -2.79
C ARG A 149 2.25 -11.02 -3.41
N ALA A 150 1.26 -10.81 -2.55
CA ALA A 150 -0.06 -10.37 -2.94
C ALA A 150 -0.45 -9.18 -2.08
N GLN A 151 -1.20 -8.25 -2.63
CA GLN A 151 -1.67 -7.07 -1.94
C GLN A 151 -3.16 -6.85 -2.14
N ILE A 152 -3.80 -6.34 -1.09
CA ILE A 152 -5.12 -5.73 -1.14
C ILE A 152 -4.93 -4.30 -0.62
N ALA A 153 -5.23 -3.32 -1.46
CA ALA A 153 -5.10 -1.90 -1.17
C ALA A 153 -6.48 -1.24 -1.17
N LEU A 154 -6.76 -0.48 -0.11
CA LEU A 154 -7.90 0.41 0.01
C LEU A 154 -7.37 1.83 0.01
N THR A 155 -7.84 2.68 -0.91
CA THR A 155 -7.49 4.11 -0.91
C THR A 155 -8.72 4.98 -0.85
N PHE A 156 -8.58 6.15 -0.23
CA PHE A 156 -9.69 7.05 0.06
C PHE A 156 -9.42 8.44 -0.49
N GLY A 157 -10.48 9.13 -0.90
CA GLY A 157 -10.41 10.54 -1.32
C GLY A 157 -9.56 10.78 -2.57
N GLY A 158 -9.42 9.78 -3.45
CA GLY A 158 -8.61 9.87 -4.67
C GLY A 158 -7.10 9.74 -4.45
N ALA A 159 -6.67 9.34 -3.25
CA ALA A 159 -5.27 9.00 -2.99
C ALA A 159 -4.87 7.70 -3.71
N SER A 160 -3.58 7.58 -4.00
CA SER A 160 -2.97 6.33 -4.46
C SER A 160 -2.24 5.65 -3.31
N ALA A 161 -2.11 4.33 -3.40
CA ALA A 161 -1.35 3.57 -2.44
C ALA A 161 0.15 3.57 -2.81
N LEU A 162 1.02 3.58 -1.81
CA LEU A 162 2.45 3.29 -1.97
C LEU A 162 2.99 2.56 -0.75
N THR A 163 3.54 1.37 -0.94
CA THR A 163 4.31 0.66 0.10
C THR A 163 5.75 0.43 -0.34
N ILE A 164 6.65 0.37 0.65
CA ILE A 164 8.06 0.03 0.45
C ILE A 164 8.41 -1.19 1.30
N GLU A 165 8.71 -2.31 0.64
CA GLU A 165 9.26 -3.50 1.28
C GLU A 165 10.79 -3.44 1.24
N THR A 166 11.44 -3.71 2.38
CA THR A 166 12.90 -3.65 2.53
C THR A 166 13.48 -5.02 2.87
N ILE A 167 14.73 -5.27 2.48
CA ILE A 167 15.42 -6.54 2.78
C ILE A 167 15.94 -6.61 4.22
N SER A 168 15.94 -5.52 5.01
CA SER A 168 16.36 -5.59 6.41
C SER A 168 15.18 -5.73 7.36
N ASP A 169 15.03 -6.98 7.77
CA ASP A 169 14.36 -7.48 8.94
C ASP A 169 14.31 -6.54 10.17
N ALA A 170 13.09 -6.43 10.69
CA ALA A 170 12.67 -5.98 12.03
C ALA A 170 12.63 -4.48 12.39
N VAL A 171 13.37 -3.56 11.74
CA VAL A 171 13.41 -2.14 12.20
C VAL A 171 12.92 -1.11 11.15
N GLY A 172 12.26 -1.56 10.08
CA GLY A 172 11.54 -0.67 9.16
C GLY A 172 12.43 0.37 8.48
N GLY A 173 13.60 -0.04 7.99
CA GLY A 173 14.53 0.86 7.29
C GLY A 173 15.31 0.16 6.19
N ALA A 174 16.02 0.93 5.38
CA ALA A 174 16.82 0.41 4.28
C ALA A 174 18.22 1.07 4.29
N PRO A 175 19.31 0.29 4.41
CA PRO A 175 20.66 0.82 4.27
C PRO A 175 20.88 1.47 2.91
N ILE A 176 21.69 2.52 2.86
CA ILE A 176 22.17 3.09 1.59
C ILE A 176 22.78 1.98 0.73
N GLY A 177 22.51 2.04 -0.57
CA GLY A 177 23.03 1.07 -1.55
C GLY A 177 22.43 -0.32 -1.38
N THR A 178 21.21 -0.46 -0.84
CA THR A 178 20.46 -1.72 -0.83
C THR A 178 19.20 -1.63 -1.70
N PRO A 179 18.74 -2.76 -2.27
CA PRO A 179 17.49 -2.78 -3.01
C PRO A 179 16.29 -2.70 -2.07
N VAL A 180 15.25 -2.02 -2.52
CA VAL A 180 13.91 -2.03 -1.94
C VAL A 180 12.90 -2.31 -3.04
N GLN A 181 11.71 -2.77 -2.65
CA GLN A 181 10.60 -2.98 -3.56
C GLN A 181 9.53 -1.93 -3.31
N GLY A 182 9.33 -1.05 -4.29
CA GLY A 182 8.19 -0.16 -4.32
C GLY A 182 6.98 -0.85 -4.93
N SER A 183 5.82 -0.63 -4.34
CA SER A 183 4.56 -1.21 -4.79
C SER A 183 3.45 -0.18 -4.68
N GLY A 184 2.72 0.06 -5.77
CA GLY A 184 1.64 1.05 -5.81
C GLY A 184 0.36 0.54 -6.44
N ALA A 185 -0.75 1.22 -6.14
CA ALA A 185 -2.06 1.03 -6.74
C ALA A 185 -2.86 2.34 -6.78
N GLY A 186 -3.77 2.47 -7.75
CA GLY A 186 -4.59 3.67 -7.91
C GLY A 186 -3.87 4.80 -8.64
N TYR A 187 -3.06 4.46 -9.65
CA TYR A 187 -2.45 5.42 -10.58
C TYR A 187 -3.13 5.31 -11.94
N GLU A 188 -2.91 6.30 -12.81
CA GLU A 188 -3.43 6.26 -14.17
C GLU A 188 -2.79 5.10 -14.97
N PRO A 189 -3.58 4.20 -15.58
CA PRO A 189 -3.07 3.11 -16.39
C PRO A 189 -2.05 3.55 -17.43
N SER A 190 -0.95 2.80 -17.57
CA SER A 190 0.13 3.09 -18.54
C SER A 190 0.82 4.44 -18.36
N SER A 191 0.54 5.19 -17.30
CA SER A 191 1.21 6.47 -17.02
C SER A 191 2.62 6.24 -16.46
N ASN A 192 3.54 7.16 -16.76
CA ASN A 192 4.86 7.17 -16.14
C ASN A 192 4.73 7.53 -14.65
N ILE A 193 5.37 6.74 -13.80
CA ILE A 193 5.41 6.94 -12.34
C ILE A 193 6.81 7.39 -11.96
N ARG A 194 6.89 8.53 -11.28
CA ARG A 194 8.14 9.07 -10.74
C ARG A 194 8.19 8.80 -9.24
N ILE A 195 9.23 8.12 -8.78
CA ILE A 195 9.44 7.82 -7.36
C ILE A 195 10.55 8.72 -6.82
N THR A 196 10.23 9.48 -5.77
CA THR A 196 11.15 10.37 -5.08
C THR A 196 11.32 9.97 -3.62
N ILE A 197 12.50 10.25 -3.04
CA ILE A 197 12.73 10.13 -1.60
C ILE A 197 13.21 11.48 -1.08
N GLY A 198 12.43 12.11 -0.19
CA GLY A 198 12.71 13.45 0.30
C GLY A 198 12.81 14.47 -0.84
N GLY A 199 11.94 14.36 -1.85
CA GLY A 199 11.89 15.24 -3.02
C GLY A 199 12.91 14.97 -4.12
N ARG A 200 13.91 14.12 -3.90
CA ARG A 200 14.87 13.73 -4.94
C ARG A 200 14.37 12.51 -5.71
N LEU A 201 14.32 12.62 -7.03
CA LEU A 201 14.03 11.49 -7.92
C LEU A 201 15.05 10.37 -7.73
N VAL A 202 14.55 9.14 -7.53
CA VAL A 202 15.37 7.94 -7.36
C VAL A 202 15.06 6.85 -8.36
N TRP A 203 13.86 6.87 -8.94
CA TRP A 203 13.41 5.85 -9.88
C TRP A 203 12.25 6.38 -10.73
N ASP A 204 12.14 5.86 -11.95
CA ASP A 204 10.98 6.04 -12.81
C ASP A 204 10.51 4.65 -13.27
N THR A 205 9.20 4.45 -13.32
CA THR A 205 8.58 3.22 -13.84
C THR A 205 7.29 3.58 -14.59
N THR A 206 6.51 2.58 -14.99
CA THR A 206 5.23 2.77 -15.69
C THR A 206 4.16 1.97 -14.98
N ALA A 207 2.99 2.56 -14.76
CA ALA A 207 1.85 1.83 -14.25
C ALA A 207 1.38 0.79 -15.26
N ASN A 208 0.98 -0.37 -14.76
CA ASN A 208 0.31 -1.41 -15.52
C ASN A 208 -1.05 -0.93 -16.04
N ALA A 209 -1.68 -1.73 -16.91
CA ALA A 209 -2.99 -1.43 -17.49
C ALA A 209 -4.12 -1.36 -16.44
N ASP A 210 -3.92 -1.90 -15.25
CA ASP A 210 -4.85 -1.85 -14.11
C ASP A 210 -4.55 -0.70 -13.13
N GLY A 211 -3.61 0.19 -13.46
CA GLY A 211 -3.22 1.31 -12.60
C GLY A 211 -2.38 0.92 -11.39
N THR A 212 -1.84 -0.30 -11.36
CA THR A 212 -0.86 -0.74 -10.37
C THR A 212 0.57 -0.61 -10.86
N PHE A 213 1.54 -0.64 -9.96
CA PHE A 213 2.93 -0.90 -10.35
C PHE A 213 3.65 -1.66 -9.22
N ASP A 214 4.74 -2.30 -9.59
CA ASP A 214 5.75 -2.80 -8.67
C ASP A 214 7.12 -2.67 -9.32
N SER A 215 8.11 -2.18 -8.57
CA SER A 215 9.45 -1.98 -9.10
C SER A 215 10.50 -2.03 -8.00
N GLY A 216 11.59 -2.76 -8.29
CA GLY A 216 12.78 -2.75 -7.45
C GLY A 216 13.67 -1.55 -7.78
N PHE A 217 14.13 -0.83 -6.76
CA PHE A 217 15.10 0.25 -6.92
C PHE A 217 16.06 0.31 -5.74
N TRP A 218 17.15 1.08 -5.88
CA TRP A 218 18.21 1.14 -4.86
C TRP A 218 18.11 2.40 -4.02
N ILE A 219 18.37 2.27 -2.72
CA ILE A 219 18.49 3.44 -1.84
C ILE A 219 19.73 4.22 -2.22
N PRO A 220 19.60 5.50 -2.60
CA PRO A 220 20.74 6.24 -3.09
C PRO A 220 21.59 6.76 -1.93
N ASP A 221 22.80 7.21 -2.23
CA ASP A 221 23.67 7.82 -1.23
C ASP A 221 23.07 9.13 -0.70
N ARG A 222 22.95 9.22 0.64
CA ARG A 222 22.39 10.36 1.39
C ARG A 222 22.56 10.15 2.89
N GLU A 223 22.35 11.22 3.66
CA GLU A 223 22.36 11.13 5.13
C GLU A 223 21.28 10.17 5.67
N PRO A 224 21.61 9.32 6.65
CA PRO A 224 20.62 8.51 7.36
C PRO A 224 19.53 9.36 8.00
N GLY A 225 18.28 8.90 7.93
CA GLY A 225 17.14 9.67 8.42
C GLY A 225 15.80 9.07 8.00
N LEU A 226 14.70 9.66 8.50
CA LEU A 226 13.35 9.32 8.06
C LEU A 226 12.98 10.24 6.90
N TYR A 227 12.54 9.66 5.79
CA TYR A 227 12.16 10.40 4.59
C TYR A 227 10.79 9.97 4.09
N THR A 228 10.03 10.94 3.57
CA THR A 228 8.85 10.65 2.76
C THR A 228 9.30 10.09 1.41
N VAL A 229 8.73 8.96 1.03
CA VAL A 229 8.78 8.42 -0.33
C VAL A 229 7.48 8.82 -1.01
N THR A 230 7.58 9.32 -2.23
CA THR A 230 6.42 9.77 -3.01
C THR A 230 6.48 9.15 -4.39
N ALA A 231 5.37 8.53 -4.80
CA ALA A 231 5.14 8.11 -6.17
C ALA A 231 4.08 9.04 -6.78
N THR A 232 4.36 9.57 -7.97
CA THR A 232 3.47 10.49 -8.68
C THR A 232 3.37 10.10 -10.14
N ASP A 233 2.16 10.07 -10.68
CA ASP A 233 1.93 9.87 -12.10
C ASP A 233 1.80 11.19 -12.88
N GLY A 234 1.69 11.10 -14.22
CA GLY A 234 1.50 12.26 -15.09
C GLY A 234 0.15 12.97 -14.95
N HIS A 235 -0.77 12.42 -14.16
CA HIS A 235 -2.14 12.91 -13.97
C HIS A 235 -2.37 13.48 -12.57
N GLY A 236 -1.32 13.52 -11.73
CA GLY A 236 -1.39 14.10 -10.40
C GLY A 236 -1.93 13.15 -9.33
N HIS A 237 -2.03 11.85 -9.62
CA HIS A 237 -2.24 10.85 -8.58
C HIS A 237 -0.96 10.66 -7.77
N VAL A 238 -1.11 10.64 -6.45
CA VAL A 238 0.03 10.63 -5.51
C VAL A 238 -0.20 9.60 -4.42
N GLY A 239 0.79 8.74 -4.21
CA GLY A 239 0.91 7.88 -3.05
C GLY A 239 2.17 8.20 -2.25
N THR A 240 2.09 8.08 -0.93
CA THR A 240 3.21 8.40 -0.05
C THR A 240 3.37 7.40 1.07
N THR A 241 4.61 7.08 1.42
CA THR A 241 4.93 6.33 2.65
C THR A 241 6.20 6.87 3.27
N THR A 242 6.58 6.37 4.44
CA THR A 242 7.81 6.76 5.12
C THR A 242 8.85 5.66 5.03
N LEU A 243 10.09 6.04 4.75
CA LEU A 243 11.23 5.14 4.71
C LEU A 243 12.33 5.65 5.63
N ARG A 244 12.80 4.81 6.54
CA ARG A 244 14.01 5.07 7.33
C ARG A 244 15.24 4.66 6.55
N VAL A 245 15.98 5.63 6.03
CA VAL A 245 17.28 5.38 5.39
C VAL A 245 18.35 5.20 6.47
N MET A 246 19.13 4.12 6.36
CA MET A 246 20.18 3.77 7.31
C MET A 246 21.57 3.88 6.67
N ALA A 247 22.62 4.00 7.49
CA ALA A 247 23.99 4.00 7.00
C ALA A 247 24.29 2.72 6.18
N GLN A 248 25.24 2.81 5.25
CA GLN A 248 25.71 1.64 4.50
C GLN A 248 26.16 0.53 5.46
N ARG A 249 25.87 -0.72 5.09
CA ARG A 249 26.44 -1.88 5.81
C ARG A 249 27.94 -1.92 5.51
N THR A 250 28.79 -1.61 6.50
CA THR A 250 30.23 -1.86 6.40
C THR A 250 30.45 -3.37 6.31
N LYS A 251 31.16 -3.84 5.26
CA LYS A 251 31.65 -5.21 5.21
C LYS A 251 32.61 -5.42 6.38
N LYS A 252 32.29 -6.36 7.28
CA LYS A 252 33.26 -6.89 8.24
C LYS A 252 34.16 -7.89 7.55
#